data_AF-A0A3S3PV83-F1
#
_entry.id   AF-A0A3S3PV83-F1
#
_cell.length_a   1.000
_cell.length_b   1.000
_cell.length_c   1.000
_cell.angle_alpha   90.00
_cell.angle_beta   90.00
_cell.angle_gamma   90.00
#
_symmetry.space_group_name_H-M   'P 1'
#
loop_
_entity.id
_entity.type
_entity.pdbx_description
1 polymer ?
#
loop_
_entity_poly.entity_id
_entity_poly.type
_entity_poly.pdbx_seq_one_letter_code
_entity_poly.pdbx_strand_id
1 'polypeptide(L)'
;MAALTTAEVCDANTGLLVSGDLRVLHPGFKIYGRSRAFFGPIVTLKGFEANVLVGSFLRPRGDGRVLVIDGGGSMRCALVGGNLGQLAQNMAGLVSW
;
A
#
# COMPACT_ATOMS: atom_id res chain seq x y z
N MET A 1 19.31 -5.66 10.59
CA MET A 1 19.04 -4.53 9.65
C MET A 1 18.20 -3.52 10.41
N ALA A 2 18.67 -2.27 10.53
CA ALA A 2 17.85 -1.20 11.10
C ALA A 2 16.57 -1.06 10.25
N ALA A 3 15.41 -1.05 10.89
CA ALA A 3 14.16 -0.85 10.21
C ALA A 3 14.09 0.62 9.78
N LEU A 4 14.05 0.89 8.47
CA LEU A 4 13.86 2.25 7.96
C LEU A 4 12.50 2.76 8.45
N THR A 5 12.49 3.76 9.32
CA THR A 5 11.25 4.35 9.83
C THR A 5 10.81 5.52 8.94
N THR A 6 9.51 5.76 8.86
CA THR A 6 8.98 6.93 8.13
C THR A 6 9.44 8.24 8.75
N ALA A 7 9.70 8.27 10.06
CA ALA A 7 10.25 9.42 10.77
C ALA A 7 11.67 9.75 10.26
N GLU A 8 12.57 8.76 10.24
CA GLU A 8 13.94 8.96 9.72
C GLU A 8 13.95 9.38 8.24
N VAL A 9 13.04 8.83 7.42
CA VAL A 9 12.89 9.26 6.03
C VAL A 9 12.48 10.73 5.95
N CYS A 10 11.56 11.19 6.79
CA CYS A 10 11.15 12.60 6.83
C CYS A 10 12.29 13.50 7.26
N ASP A 11 12.96 13.16 8.36
CA ASP A 11 14.06 13.95 8.92
C ASP A 11 15.20 14.12 7.91
N ALA A 12 15.59 13.03 7.24
CA ALA A 12 16.66 13.03 6.24
C ALA A 12 16.30 13.75 4.92
N ASN A 13 15.01 14.00 4.65
CA ASN A 13 14.52 14.54 3.38
C ASN A 13 13.66 15.81 3.55
N THR A 14 13.98 16.63 4.55
CA THR A 14 13.22 17.86 4.86
C THR A 14 13.04 18.78 3.65
N GLY A 15 14.05 18.93 2.78
CA GLY A 15 13.93 19.72 1.55
C GLY A 15 12.86 19.20 0.58
N LEU A 16 12.70 17.88 0.49
CA LEU A 16 11.68 17.24 -0.36
C LEU A 16 10.27 17.35 0.25
N LEU A 17 10.17 17.45 1.59
CA LEU A 17 8.89 17.75 2.25
C LEU A 17 8.43 19.17 1.91
N VAL A 18 9.36 20.13 1.92
CA VAL A 18 9.06 21.54 1.59
C VAL A 18 8.71 21.71 0.11
N SER A 19 9.40 21.01 -0.81
CA SER A 19 9.06 21.05 -2.23
C SER A 19 7.77 20.29 -2.57
N GLY A 20 7.35 19.36 -1.71
CA GLY A 20 6.20 18.49 -1.94
C GLY A 20 6.50 17.25 -2.80
N ASP A 21 7.77 16.95 -3.05
CA ASP A 21 8.21 15.72 -3.73
C ASP A 21 8.17 14.51 -2.80
N LEU A 22 8.41 14.72 -1.50
CA LEU A 22 8.09 13.77 -0.45
C LEU A 22 6.76 14.17 0.20
N ARG A 23 5.83 13.22 0.29
CA ARG A 23 4.48 13.46 0.83
C ARG A 23 4.16 12.46 1.93
N VAL A 24 3.51 12.95 2.97
CA VAL A 24 2.99 12.14 4.07
C VAL A 24 1.49 11.96 3.87
N LEU A 25 1.04 10.70 3.83
CA LEU A 25 -0.38 10.38 3.80
C LEU A 25 -1.05 10.74 5.13
N HIS A 26 -2.30 11.21 5.06
CA HIS A 26 -3.08 11.47 6.26
C HIS A 26 -3.26 10.17 7.07
N PRO A 27 -3.21 10.21 8.42
CA PRO A 27 -3.54 9.05 9.24
C PRO A 27 -4.98 8.55 8.97
N GLY A 28 -5.24 7.29 9.29
CA GLY A 28 -6.56 6.67 9.10
C GLY A 28 -6.51 5.18 8.72
N PHE A 29 -5.34 4.69 8.32
CA PHE A 29 -5.15 3.29 7.98
C PHE A 29 -5.02 2.38 9.19
N LYS A 30 -5.56 1.17 9.07
CA LYS A 30 -5.41 0.09 10.04
C LYS A 30 -4.44 -0.97 9.50
N ILE A 31 -3.57 -1.48 10.38
CA ILE A 31 -2.60 -2.53 10.02
C ILE A 31 -3.28 -3.89 10.21
N TYR A 32 -3.47 -4.62 9.11
CA TYR A 32 -4.05 -5.97 9.12
C TYR A 32 -3.01 -7.07 8.84
N GLY A 33 -1.90 -6.73 8.17
CA GLY A 33 -0.84 -7.68 7.83
C GLY A 33 0.15 -7.94 8.97
N ARG A 34 0.92 -9.02 8.86
CA ARG A 34 2.00 -9.35 9.83
C ARG A 34 3.19 -8.38 9.73
N SER A 35 3.51 -7.90 8.52
CA SER A 35 4.56 -6.89 8.35
C SER A 35 4.06 -5.51 8.78
N ARG A 36 4.73 -4.91 9.75
CA ARG A 36 4.38 -3.57 10.28
C ARG A 36 5.00 -2.42 9.49
N ALA A 37 5.96 -2.72 8.63
CA ALA A 37 6.61 -1.76 7.76
C ALA A 37 6.95 -2.43 6.42
N PHE A 38 6.73 -1.70 5.33
CA PHE A 38 7.08 -2.13 3.98
C PHE A 38 7.30 -0.89 3.11
N PHE A 39 8.03 -1.07 2.02
CA PHE A 39 8.29 -0.02 1.03
C PHE A 39 8.52 -0.67 -0.33
N GLY A 40 8.35 0.10 -1.39
CA GLY A 40 8.59 -0.37 -2.75
C GLY A 40 7.93 0.52 -3.80
N PRO A 41 8.18 0.26 -5.09
CA PRO A 41 7.55 0.98 -6.18
C PRO A 41 6.03 0.85 -6.12
N ILE A 42 5.32 1.99 -6.24
CA ILE A 42 3.86 2.01 -6.16
C ILE A 42 3.25 1.55 -7.48
N VAL A 43 2.22 0.71 -7.39
CA VAL A 43 1.25 0.45 -8.46
C VAL A 43 -0.14 0.80 -7.95
N THR A 44 -0.95 1.44 -8.77
CA THR A 44 -2.27 1.94 -8.35
C THR A 44 -3.39 1.20 -9.05
N LEU A 45 -4.44 0.89 -8.30
CA LEU A 45 -5.71 0.39 -8.83
C LEU A 45 -6.85 1.25 -8.31
N LYS A 46 -7.73 1.70 -9.19
CA LYS A 46 -8.97 2.36 -8.80
C LYS A 46 -10.15 1.43 -9.11
N GLY A 47 -11.01 1.21 -8.14
CA GLY A 47 -12.18 0.36 -8.28
C GLY A 47 -13.19 0.61 -7.17
N PHE A 48 -14.47 0.67 -7.51
CA PHE A 48 -15.53 0.93 -6.55
C PHE A 48 -16.28 -0.36 -6.26
N GLU A 49 -16.22 -0.85 -5.02
CA GLU A 49 -17.00 -1.99 -4.49
C GLU A 49 -16.87 -3.32 -5.25
N ALA A 50 -15.82 -3.45 -6.07
CA ALA A 50 -15.53 -4.64 -6.85
C ALA A 50 -14.03 -4.97 -6.79
N ASN A 51 -13.70 -6.23 -6.48
CA ASN A 51 -12.33 -6.72 -6.36
C ASN A 51 -11.85 -7.55 -7.57
N VAL A 52 -12.63 -7.59 -8.66
CA VAL A 52 -12.37 -8.42 -9.85
C VAL A 52 -10.99 -8.14 -10.44
N LEU A 53 -10.57 -6.88 -10.44
CA LEU A 53 -9.25 -6.47 -10.95
C LEU A 53 -8.13 -6.67 -9.93
N VAL A 54 -8.41 -6.76 -8.63
CA VAL A 54 -7.36 -6.89 -7.61
C VAL A 54 -6.56 -8.17 -7.85
N GLY A 55 -7.24 -9.28 -8.12
CA GLY A 55 -6.60 -10.57 -8.38
C GLY A 55 -5.68 -10.57 -9.60
N SER A 56 -5.98 -9.82 -10.66
CA SER A 56 -5.14 -9.76 -11.86
C SER A 56 -3.86 -8.94 -11.64
N PHE A 57 -3.85 -8.00 -10.70
CA PHE A 57 -2.65 -7.25 -10.31
C PHE A 57 -1.74 -8.01 -9.34
N LEU A 58 -2.29 -8.94 -8.55
CA LEU A 58 -1.53 -9.74 -7.58
C LEU A 58 -0.87 -10.99 -8.19
N ARG A 59 -1.37 -11.48 -9.32
CA ARG A 59 -0.85 -12.69 -9.99
C ARG A 59 0.49 -12.49 -10.74
N PRO A 60 0.76 -11.36 -11.42
CA PRO A 60 2.08 -11.06 -11.95
C PRO A 60 3.14 -11.05 -10.85
N ARG A 61 4.42 -11.28 -11.21
CA ARG A 61 5.52 -11.28 -10.23
C ARG A 61 5.50 -9.97 -9.42
N GLY A 62 5.27 -10.11 -8.12
CA GLY A 62 5.03 -8.99 -7.21
C GLY A 62 6.25 -8.12 -6.90
N ASP A 63 7.43 -8.41 -7.50
CA ASP A 63 8.66 -7.60 -7.61
C ASP A 63 8.97 -6.57 -6.50
N GLY A 64 8.59 -6.86 -5.24
CA GLY A 64 8.71 -5.89 -4.14
C GLY A 64 7.87 -4.61 -4.33
N ARG A 65 6.79 -4.63 -5.11
CA ARG A 65 5.92 -3.47 -5.33
C ARG A 65 4.90 -3.28 -4.21
N VAL A 66 4.40 -2.06 -4.06
CA VAL A 66 3.28 -1.73 -3.17
C VAL A 66 2.04 -1.44 -4.00
N LEU A 67 0.97 -2.21 -3.83
CA LEU A 67 -0.31 -1.92 -4.48
C LEU A 67 -1.16 -1.01 -3.61
N VAL A 68 -1.52 0.15 -4.16
CA VAL A 68 -2.42 1.13 -3.56
C VAL A 68 -3.77 1.06 -4.28
N ILE A 69 -4.83 0.77 -3.52
CA ILE A 69 -6.18 0.59 -4.05
C ILE A 69 -7.05 1.77 -3.61
N ASP A 70 -7.52 2.57 -4.57
CA ASP A 70 -8.57 3.56 -4.37
C ASP A 70 -9.94 2.87 -4.47
N GLY A 71 -10.49 2.56 -3.30
CA GLY A 71 -11.82 1.98 -3.10
C GLY A 71 -12.96 3.00 -3.02
N GLY A 72 -12.65 4.30 -3.14
CA GLY A 72 -13.59 5.39 -2.82
C GLY A 72 -13.95 5.50 -1.34
N GLY A 73 -13.22 4.81 -0.44
CA GLY A 73 -13.50 4.80 0.99
C GLY A 73 -14.76 4.04 1.39
N SER A 74 -15.28 3.16 0.52
CA SER A 74 -16.50 2.41 0.83
C SER A 74 -16.24 1.34 1.88
N MET A 75 -17.05 1.36 2.94
CA MET A 75 -17.08 0.33 3.99
C MET A 75 -18.13 -0.76 3.73
N ARG A 76 -18.81 -0.73 2.58
CA ARG A 76 -19.90 -1.68 2.27
C ARG A 76 -19.40 -3.05 1.81
N CYS A 77 -18.24 -3.08 1.14
CA CYS A 77 -17.68 -4.29 0.53
C CYS A 77 -16.16 -4.34 0.75
N ALA A 78 -15.64 -5.53 1.06
CA ALA A 78 -14.20 -5.74 1.20
C ALA A 78 -13.53 -5.86 -0.19
N LEU A 79 -12.50 -5.06 -0.44
CA LEU A 79 -11.68 -5.15 -1.66
C LEU A 79 -10.58 -6.22 -1.58
N VAL A 80 -10.12 -6.52 -0.36
CA VAL A 80 -9.10 -7.55 -0.10
C VAL A 80 -9.58 -8.43 1.04
N GLY A 81 -9.46 -9.75 0.86
CA GLY A 81 -9.75 -10.76 1.88
C GLY A 81 -8.69 -11.86 1.87
N GLY A 82 -8.90 -12.94 2.63
CA GLY A 82 -7.88 -13.98 2.85
C GLY A 82 -7.24 -14.54 1.57
N ASN A 83 -8.04 -14.90 0.56
CA ASN A 83 -7.52 -15.46 -0.70
C ASN A 83 -6.64 -14.45 -1.46
N LEU A 84 -7.05 -13.18 -1.51
CA LEU A 84 -6.26 -12.13 -2.14
C LEU A 84 -4.99 -11.81 -1.31
N GLY A 85 -5.09 -11.86 0.02
CA GLY A 85 -3.94 -11.73 0.91
C GLY A 85 -2.88 -12.82 0.69
N GLN A 86 -3.29 -14.07 0.39
CA GLN A 86 -2.36 -15.13 0.02
C GLN A 86 -1.69 -14.88 -1.33
N LEU A 87 -2.42 -14.37 -2.33
CA LEU A 87 -1.83 -14.00 -3.62
C LEU A 87 -0.84 -12.85 -3.51
N ALA A 88 -1.03 -11.96 -2.54
CA ALA A 88 -0.18 -10.79 -2.33
C ALA A 88 1.17 -11.08 -1.65
N GLN A 89 1.53 -12.34 -1.38
CA GLN A 89 2.80 -12.66 -0.70
C GLN A 89 4.05 -12.20 -1.45
N ASN A 90 3.96 -12.04 -2.77
CA ASN A 90 5.07 -11.56 -3.59
C ASN A 90 5.15 -10.03 -3.66
N MET A 91 4.13 -9.31 -3.16
CA MET A 91 4.12 -7.86 -3.04
C MET A 91 4.90 -7.43 -1.80
N ALA A 92 5.49 -6.23 -1.81
CA ALA A 92 6.03 -5.64 -0.59
C ALA A 92 4.91 -5.28 0.40
N GLY A 93 3.76 -4.81 -0.10
CA GLY A 93 2.60 -4.51 0.73
C GLY A 93 1.37 -4.05 -0.05
N LEU A 94 0.26 -3.93 0.66
CA LEU A 94 -1.03 -3.45 0.16
C LEU A 94 -1.53 -2.29 1.02
N VAL A 95 -2.08 -1.28 0.38
CA VAL A 95 -2.78 -0.16 1.02
C VAL A 95 -4.13 0.02 0.33
N SER A 96 -5.21 0.11 1.11
CA SER A 96 -6.57 0.33 0.59
C SER A 96 -7.26 1.41 1.40
N TRP A 97 -7.95 2.31 0.70
CA TRP A 97 -8.91 3.25 1.27
C TRP A 97 -10.29 2.62 1.37
#